data_AF-A0A848X7K8-F1
#
_entry.id   AF-A0A848X7K8-F1
#
_cell.length_a   1.000
_cell.length_b   1.000
_cell.length_c   1.000
_cell.angle_alpha   90.00
_cell.angle_beta   90.00
_cell.angle_gamma   90.00
#
_symmetry.space_group_name_H-M   'P 1'
#
loop_
_entity.id
_entity.type
_entity.pdbx_description
1 polymer ?
#
loop_
_entity_poly.entity_id
_entity_poly.type
_entity_poly.pdbx_seq_one_letter_code
_entity_poly.pdbx_strand_id
1 'polypeptide(L)'
;MSVKEIAKGMYEACEHLCGAGCGIYAERPGSCRTFECQWLRGVLELDGVIETEMRPDACGVIFHYQPESVFGEVFTACEVEPGASGRGHAKSIIQGLEERFLVMIVTPSRDGEKGPGDRSFVGPPNLVTWATAVLWSRPAGQGGER
;
A
#
# COMPACT_ATOMS: atom_id res chain seq x y z
N MET A 1 4.99 -2.42 1.80
CA MET A 1 6.34 -2.02 1.34
C MET A 1 7.30 -2.05 2.53
N SER A 2 8.39 -2.81 2.45
CA SER A 2 9.52 -2.78 3.39
C SER A 2 10.69 -1.97 2.80
N VAL A 3 11.59 -1.48 3.64
CA VAL A 3 12.81 -0.76 3.23
C VAL A 3 13.99 -1.35 3.98
N LYS A 4 14.81 -2.15 3.29
CA LYS A 4 15.90 -2.92 3.92
C LYS A 4 16.99 -2.01 4.46
N GLU A 5 17.31 -0.93 3.74
CA GLU A 5 18.42 -0.02 4.09
C GLU A 5 18.26 0.65 5.47
N ILE A 6 17.03 0.76 5.96
CA ILE A 6 16.70 1.31 7.28
C ILE A 6 15.90 0.32 8.14
N ALA A 7 16.01 -0.98 7.85
CA ALA A 7 15.34 -2.06 8.59
C ALA A 7 13.82 -1.88 8.79
N LYS A 8 13.15 -1.12 7.93
CA LYS A 8 11.70 -0.88 8.01
C LYS A 8 10.96 -2.14 7.57
N GLY A 9 10.13 -2.70 8.44
CA GLY A 9 9.34 -3.89 8.17
C GLY A 9 8.27 -3.70 7.08
N MET A 10 7.76 -4.84 6.61
CA MET A 10 6.73 -4.88 5.57
C MET A 10 5.40 -4.40 6.14
N TYR A 11 4.85 -3.33 5.55
CA TYR A 11 3.58 -2.70 5.97
C TYR A 11 3.60 -2.04 7.36
N GLU A 12 4.79 -1.81 7.90
CA GLU A 12 4.96 -1.00 9.11
C GLU A 12 5.04 0.48 8.76
N ALA A 13 4.69 1.36 9.70
CA ALA A 13 5.02 2.78 9.60
C ALA A 13 6.55 2.97 9.56
N CYS A 14 7.03 3.99 8.85
CA CYS A 14 8.46 4.32 8.85
C CYS A 14 8.79 5.13 10.12
N GLU A 15 9.86 4.77 10.84
CA GLU A 15 10.28 5.50 12.05
C GLU A 15 10.66 6.97 11.78
N HIS A 16 11.04 7.27 10.52
CA HIS A 16 11.38 8.63 10.10
C HIS A 16 10.16 9.44 9.62
N LEU A 17 8.95 8.90 9.67
CA LEU A 17 7.74 9.66 9.34
C LEU A 17 7.47 10.71 10.43
N CYS A 18 7.21 11.94 10.03
CA CYS A 18 6.83 13.04 10.91
C CYS A 18 5.69 13.85 10.28
N GLY A 19 5.18 14.88 10.98
CA GLY A 19 4.04 15.68 10.51
C GLY A 19 4.25 16.41 9.18
N ALA A 20 5.49 16.56 8.72
CA ALA A 20 5.82 17.16 7.42
C ALA A 20 6.18 16.13 6.33
N GLY A 21 6.01 14.83 6.60
CA GLY A 21 6.43 13.74 5.72
C GLY A 21 7.69 13.04 6.22
N CYS A 22 8.64 12.74 5.33
CA CYS A 22 9.86 12.02 5.71
C CYS A 22 10.88 12.96 6.36
N GLY A 23 11.23 12.72 7.63
CA GLY A 23 12.22 13.51 8.39
C GLY A 23 13.67 13.39 7.89
N ILE A 24 13.97 12.39 7.07
CA ILE A 24 15.27 12.17 6.42
C ILE A 24 15.18 12.32 4.90
N TYR A 25 14.26 13.16 4.39
CA TYR A 25 13.96 13.18 2.96
C TYR A 25 15.21 13.41 2.09
N ALA A 26 16.12 14.29 2.50
CA ALA A 26 17.35 14.57 1.77
C ALA A 26 18.31 13.36 1.74
N GLU A 27 18.33 12.55 2.79
CA GLU A 27 19.18 11.37 2.99
C GLU A 27 18.46 10.05 2.67
N ARG A 28 17.20 10.09 2.23
CA ARG A 28 16.35 8.91 2.03
C ARG A 28 17.08 7.80 1.24
N PRO A 29 16.92 6.53 1.62
CA PRO A 29 17.64 5.43 1.01
C PRO A 29 17.27 5.25 -0.46
N GLY A 30 18.10 4.50 -1.19
CA GLY A 30 17.95 4.31 -2.64
C GLY A 30 16.56 3.82 -3.03
N SER A 31 16.04 2.80 -2.34
CA SER A 31 14.69 2.27 -2.58
C SER A 31 13.58 3.31 -2.39
N CYS A 32 13.69 4.21 -1.40
CA CYS A 32 12.76 5.33 -1.22
C CYS A 32 12.91 6.40 -2.30
N ARG A 33 14.09 6.58 -2.91
CA ARG A 33 14.30 7.56 -4.00
C ARG A 33 13.71 7.11 -5.32
N THR A 34 13.76 5.81 -5.58
CA THR A 34 13.32 5.22 -6.86
C THR A 34 11.87 4.75 -6.86
N PHE A 35 11.18 4.85 -5.71
CA PHE A 35 9.79 4.47 -5.62
C PHE A 35 8.90 5.47 -6.35
N GLU A 36 8.05 4.96 -7.24
CA GLU A 36 7.01 5.72 -7.93
C GLU A 36 5.65 5.07 -7.68
N CYS A 37 4.72 5.82 -7.10
CA CYS A 37 3.34 5.38 -6.93
C CYS A 37 2.58 5.42 -8.27
N GLN A 38 1.42 4.76 -8.34
CA GLN A 38 0.67 4.68 -9.60
C GLN A 38 0.13 6.01 -10.10
N TRP A 39 -0.10 6.97 -9.20
CA TRP A 39 -0.41 8.33 -9.60
C TRP A 39 0.76 8.98 -10.35
N LEU A 40 1.98 8.88 -9.81
CA LEU A 40 3.18 9.46 -10.43
C LEU A 40 3.53 8.79 -11.77
N ARG A 41 3.23 7.48 -11.88
CA ARG A 41 3.41 6.71 -13.12
C ARG A 41 2.34 6.98 -14.18
N GLY A 42 1.29 7.75 -13.85
CA GLY A 42 0.17 8.01 -14.75
C GLY A 42 -0.75 6.82 -15.02
N VAL A 43 -0.71 5.80 -14.16
CA VAL A 43 -1.53 4.58 -14.34
C VAL A 43 -2.95 4.75 -13.81
N LEU A 44 -3.17 5.75 -12.95
CA LEU A 44 -4.50 6.10 -12.43
C LEU A 44 -5.23 7.13 -13.31
N GLU A 45 -4.79 7.32 -14.56
CA GLU A 45 -5.41 8.24 -15.50
C GLU A 45 -6.87 7.85 -15.77
N LEU A 46 -7.78 8.82 -15.67
CA LEU A 46 -9.18 8.69 -16.04
C LEU A 46 -9.43 9.66 -17.21
N ASP A 47 -9.93 9.12 -18.33
CA ASP A 47 -10.26 9.90 -19.53
C ASP A 47 -9.16 10.84 -20.07
N GLY A 48 -7.89 10.42 -20.00
CA GLY A 48 -6.77 11.23 -20.50
C GLY A 48 -6.19 12.21 -19.47
N VAL A 49 -6.70 12.23 -18.24
CA VAL A 49 -6.32 13.18 -17.20
C VAL A 49 -5.92 12.45 -15.91
N ILE A 50 -4.74 12.80 -15.40
CA ILE A 50 -4.34 12.42 -14.03
C ILE A 50 -4.82 13.53 -13.10
N GLU A 51 -5.97 13.32 -12.47
CA GLU A 51 -6.53 14.30 -11.54
C GLU A 51 -5.62 14.51 -10.31
N THR A 52 -5.52 15.76 -9.89
CA THR A 52 -4.76 16.16 -8.70
C THR A 52 -5.34 15.59 -7.41
N GLU A 53 -6.64 15.33 -7.42
CA GLU A 53 -7.44 14.76 -6.36
C GLU A 53 -7.08 13.29 -6.10
N MET A 54 -6.44 12.64 -7.08
CA MET A 54 -5.91 11.28 -6.94
C MET A 54 -4.49 11.24 -6.36
N ARG A 55 -3.84 12.41 -6.18
CA ARG A 55 -2.51 12.49 -5.58
C ARG A 55 -2.55 11.95 -4.14
N PRO A 56 -1.54 11.20 -3.66
CA PRO A 56 -1.63 10.54 -2.36
C PRO A 56 -1.90 11.46 -1.16
N ASP A 57 -1.35 12.67 -1.15
CA ASP A 57 -1.61 13.68 -0.10
C ASP A 57 -2.98 14.36 -0.23
N ALA A 58 -3.68 14.20 -1.37
CA ALA A 58 -5.05 14.69 -1.57
C ALA A 58 -6.11 13.59 -1.27
N CYS A 59 -5.88 12.36 -1.75
CA CYS A 59 -6.83 11.26 -1.56
C CYS A 59 -6.60 10.44 -0.29
N GLY A 60 -5.44 10.59 0.36
CA GLY A 60 -5.09 9.85 1.58
C GLY A 60 -4.65 8.40 1.34
N VAL A 61 -4.38 7.99 0.09
CA VAL A 61 -3.96 6.61 -0.25
C VAL A 61 -2.81 6.60 -1.26
N ILE A 62 -1.81 5.75 -1.00
CA ILE A 62 -0.76 5.42 -1.97
C ILE A 62 -1.13 4.10 -2.67
N PHE A 63 -1.32 4.17 -3.99
CA PHE A 63 -1.49 2.98 -4.82
C PHE A 63 -0.14 2.48 -5.38
N HIS A 64 0.09 1.18 -5.26
CA HIS A 64 1.26 0.49 -5.78
C HIS A 64 0.82 -0.81 -6.47
N TYR A 65 1.40 -1.13 -7.62
CA TYR A 65 1.09 -2.34 -8.36
C TYR A 65 2.25 -3.32 -8.23
N GLN A 66 1.92 -4.56 -7.91
CA GLN A 66 2.89 -5.63 -7.78
C GLN A 66 2.46 -6.75 -8.75
N PRO A 67 3.10 -6.84 -9.94
CA PRO A 67 2.76 -7.89 -10.90
C PRO A 67 3.07 -9.29 -10.36
N GLU A 68 4.04 -9.38 -9.45
CA GLU A 68 4.47 -10.63 -8.83
C GLU A 68 4.44 -10.49 -7.30
N SER A 69 3.51 -11.21 -6.67
CA SER A 69 3.43 -11.35 -5.22
C SER A 69 3.01 -12.76 -4.83
N VAL A 70 3.07 -13.08 -3.54
CA VAL A 70 2.53 -14.34 -3.01
C VAL A 70 1.02 -14.50 -3.23
N PHE A 71 0.32 -13.41 -3.54
CA PHE A 71 -1.11 -13.39 -3.86
C PHE A 71 -1.37 -13.37 -5.38
N GLY A 72 -0.32 -13.46 -6.20
CA GLY A 72 -0.39 -13.17 -7.64
C GLY A 72 -0.25 -11.67 -7.92
N GLU A 73 -0.85 -11.22 -9.01
CA GLU A 73 -0.94 -9.81 -9.38
C GLU A 73 -1.83 -9.05 -8.38
N VAL A 74 -1.32 -7.96 -7.79
CA VAL A 74 -2.04 -7.22 -6.74
C VAL A 74 -1.80 -5.72 -6.84
N PHE A 75 -2.87 -4.95 -6.64
CA PHE A 75 -2.77 -3.53 -6.29
C PHE A 75 -2.77 -3.39 -4.77
N THR A 76 -1.79 -2.70 -4.21
CA THR A 76 -1.80 -2.31 -2.80
C THR A 76 -2.33 -0.89 -2.67
N ALA A 77 -3.35 -0.70 -1.85
CA ALA A 77 -3.86 0.60 -1.42
C ALA A 77 -3.41 0.85 0.02
N CYS A 78 -2.30 1.56 0.19
CA CYS A 78 -1.78 1.93 1.51
C CYS A 78 -2.41 3.24 1.97
N GLU A 79 -3.18 3.21 3.05
CA GLU A 79 -3.70 4.42 3.68
C GLU A 79 -2.55 5.23 4.28
N VAL A 80 -2.43 6.50 3.88
CA VAL A 80 -1.60 7.49 4.60
C VAL A 80 -2.43 8.24 5.64
N GLU A 81 -3.75 8.25 5.45
CA GLU A 81 -4.72 8.73 6.41
C GLU A 81 -5.72 7.60 6.72
N PRO A 82 -5.92 7.21 8.00
CA PRO A 82 -6.82 6.11 8.35
C PRO A 82 -8.23 6.27 7.78
N GLY A 83 -8.75 5.19 7.20
CA GLY A 83 -10.07 5.15 6.58
C GLY A 83 -10.20 5.91 5.25
N ALA A 84 -9.11 6.42 4.68
CA ALA A 84 -9.12 7.09 3.38
C ALA A 84 -9.57 6.17 2.24
N SER A 85 -9.27 4.87 2.32
CA SER A 85 -9.70 3.88 1.33
C SER A 85 -11.22 3.77 1.20
N GLY A 86 -11.96 4.13 2.26
CA GLY A 86 -13.42 4.04 2.31
C GLY A 86 -14.18 5.27 1.80
N ARG A 87 -13.49 6.30 1.26
CA ARG A 87 -14.14 7.55 0.85
C ARG A 87 -13.50 8.21 -0.39
N GLY A 88 -14.23 9.19 -0.95
CA GLY A 88 -13.75 10.07 -2.01
C GLY A 88 -13.18 9.34 -3.24
N HIS A 89 -12.20 9.97 -3.89
CA HIS A 89 -11.53 9.42 -5.08
C HIS A 89 -10.79 8.11 -4.80
N ALA A 90 -10.21 7.92 -3.62
CA ALA A 90 -9.55 6.67 -3.25
C ALA A 90 -10.51 5.48 -3.31
N LYS A 91 -11.73 5.63 -2.77
CA LYS A 91 -12.77 4.60 -2.88
C LYS A 91 -13.15 4.33 -4.34
N SER A 92 -13.35 5.39 -5.14
CA SER A 92 -13.72 5.23 -6.56
C SER A 92 -12.66 4.47 -7.34
N ILE A 93 -11.37 4.73 -7.08
CA ILE A 93 -10.25 3.98 -7.69
C ILE A 93 -10.28 2.52 -7.25
N ILE A 94 -10.44 2.25 -5.95
CA ILE A 94 -10.51 0.87 -5.45
C ILE A 94 -11.67 0.11 -6.07
N GLN A 95 -12.84 0.74 -6.19
CA GLN A 95 -14.02 0.16 -6.83
C GLN A 95 -13.78 -0.16 -8.31
N GLY A 96 -13.06 0.69 -9.05
CA GLY A 96 -12.70 0.38 -10.44
C GLY A 96 -11.67 -0.74 -10.55
N LEU A 97 -10.67 -0.78 -9.64
CA LEU A 97 -9.65 -1.81 -9.64
C LEU A 97 -10.19 -3.19 -9.22
N GLU A 98 -11.08 -3.23 -8.22
CA GLU A 98 -11.60 -4.47 -7.65
C GLU A 98 -12.53 -5.24 -8.59
N GLU A 99 -12.96 -4.65 -9.71
CA GLU A 99 -13.68 -5.36 -10.76
C GLU A 99 -12.82 -6.45 -11.43
N ARG A 100 -11.49 -6.28 -11.44
CA ARG A 100 -10.57 -7.13 -12.23
C ARG A 100 -9.37 -7.62 -11.44
N PHE A 101 -8.90 -6.81 -10.50
CA PHE A 101 -7.67 -7.07 -9.76
C PHE A 101 -7.97 -7.40 -8.30
N LEU A 102 -7.06 -8.14 -7.68
CA LEU A 102 -6.99 -8.18 -6.23
C LEU A 102 -6.45 -6.83 -5.74
N VAL A 103 -7.18 -6.19 -4.84
CA VAL A 103 -6.73 -4.99 -4.15
C VAL A 103 -6.54 -5.31 -2.67
N MET A 104 -5.30 -5.16 -2.21
CA MET A 104 -4.93 -5.29 -0.81
C MET A 104 -4.94 -3.91 -0.17
N ILE A 105 -5.88 -3.68 0.75
CA ILE A 105 -5.97 -2.45 1.52
C ILE A 105 -5.10 -2.62 2.76
N VAL A 106 -4.18 -1.67 2.97
CA VAL A 106 -3.25 -1.66 4.10
C VAL A 106 -3.46 -0.40 4.90
N THR A 107 -3.90 -0.54 6.14
CA THR A 107 -3.95 0.55 7.12
C THR A 107 -2.71 0.39 8.00
N PRO A 108 -1.67 1.24 7.88
CA PRO A 108 -0.45 1.10 8.68
C PRO A 108 -0.76 1.18 10.17
N SER A 109 0.11 0.56 10.98
CA SER A 109 0.05 0.66 12.44
C SER A 109 0.09 2.12 12.89
N ARG A 110 -0.57 2.45 14.00
CA ARG A 110 -0.53 3.82 14.55
C ARG A 110 0.86 4.17 15.06
N ASP A 111 1.14 5.46 15.22
CA ASP A 111 2.38 5.94 15.83
C ASP A 111 2.59 5.26 17.20
N GLY A 112 3.73 4.56 17.34
CA GLY A 112 4.08 3.82 18.55
C GLY A 112 3.62 2.36 18.60
N GLU A 113 2.76 1.91 17.67
CA GLU A 113 2.41 0.49 17.53
C GLU A 113 3.47 -0.26 16.72
N LYS A 114 4.03 -1.31 17.33
CA LYS A 114 4.99 -2.22 16.67
C LYS A 114 4.25 -3.30 15.89
N GLY A 115 4.70 -3.56 14.66
CA GLY A 115 4.21 -4.63 13.81
C GLY A 115 3.47 -4.14 12.56
N PRO A 116 3.10 -5.07 11.66
CA PRO A 116 2.40 -4.73 10.43
C PRO A 116 1.01 -4.20 10.75
N GLY A 117 0.59 -3.16 10.04
CA GLY A 117 -0.78 -2.66 10.13
C GLY A 117 -1.84 -3.66 9.65
N ASP A 118 -3.10 -3.27 9.81
CA ASP A 118 -4.24 -4.07 9.36
C ASP A 118 -4.27 -4.21 7.85
N ARG A 119 -4.70 -5.39 7.39
CA ARG A 119 -4.78 -5.73 5.97
C ARG A 119 -6.11 -6.39 5.65
N SER A 120 -6.74 -5.94 4.59
CA SER A 120 -7.92 -6.57 4.01
C SER A 120 -7.79 -6.69 2.50
N PHE A 121 -8.66 -7.51 1.91
CA PHE A 121 -8.67 -7.77 0.48
C PHE A 121 -10.05 -7.49 -0.10
N VAL A 122 -10.07 -6.81 -1.24
CA VAL A 122 -11.24 -6.67 -2.10
C VAL A 122 -10.86 -7.06 -3.53
N GLY A 123 -11.84 -7.42 -4.36
CA GLY A 123 -11.58 -7.92 -5.71
C GLY A 123 -12.53 -9.03 -6.15
N PRO A 124 -12.25 -9.67 -7.29
CA PRO A 124 -12.99 -10.85 -7.75
C PRO A 124 -13.03 -11.94 -6.67
N PRO A 125 -14.19 -12.59 -6.42
CA PRO A 125 -14.36 -13.50 -5.28
C PRO A 125 -13.34 -14.65 -5.22
N ASN A 126 -12.93 -15.18 -6.37
CA ASN A 126 -11.91 -16.22 -6.46
C ASN A 126 -10.52 -15.72 -6.01
N LEU A 127 -10.16 -14.48 -6.33
CA LEU A 127 -8.89 -13.88 -5.93
C LEU A 127 -8.88 -13.56 -4.43
N VAL A 128 -9.98 -13.01 -3.90
CA VAL A 128 -10.11 -12.73 -2.46
C VAL A 128 -10.07 -14.01 -1.63
N THR A 129 -10.77 -15.06 -2.08
CA THR A 129 -10.77 -16.37 -1.42
C THR A 129 -9.36 -16.96 -1.40
N TRP A 130 -8.65 -16.91 -2.53
CA TRP A 130 -7.26 -17.33 -2.64
C TRP A 130 -6.35 -16.55 -1.68
N ALA A 131 -6.40 -15.22 -1.72
CA ALA A 131 -5.56 -14.37 -0.90
C ALA A 131 -5.78 -14.60 0.60
N THR A 132 -7.04 -14.77 1.01
CA THR A 132 -7.42 -15.09 2.40
C THR A 132 -6.87 -16.45 2.83
N ALA A 133 -6.96 -17.47 1.96
CA ALA A 133 -6.40 -18.79 2.24
C ALA A 133 -4.87 -18.76 2.35
N VAL A 134 -4.19 -18.03 1.47
CA VAL A 134 -2.73 -17.82 1.53
C VAL A 134 -2.33 -17.10 2.81
N LEU A 135 -3.09 -16.08 3.23
CA LEU A 135 -2.83 -15.36 4.48
C LEU A 135 -2.95 -16.28 5.71
N TRP A 136 -3.98 -17.13 5.75
CA TRP A 136 -4.24 -18.06 6.87
C TRP A 136 -3.30 -19.28 6.88
N SER A 137 -2.80 -19.69 5.72
CA SER A 137 -1.87 -20.82 5.58
C SER A 137 -0.43 -20.48 6.00
N ARG A 138 -0.15 -19.22 6.34
CA ARG A 138 1.16 -18.82 6.89
C ARG A 138 1.12 -19.00 8.42
N PRO A 139 1.97 -19.87 9.00
CA PRO A 139 2.09 -19.92 10.45
C PRO A 139 2.50 -18.53 10.99
N ALA A 140 1.81 -18.07 12.02
CA ALA A 140 2.19 -16.87 12.75
C ALA A 140 3.59 -17.05 13.32
N GLY A 141 4.58 -16.35 12.77
CA GLY A 141 5.95 -16.34 13.28
C GLY A 141 6.94 -17.16 12.45
N GLN A 142 7.56 -16.50 11.47
CA GLN A 142 8.99 -16.66 11.18
C GLN A 142 9.58 -15.26 11.01
N GLY A 143 9.72 -14.56 12.14
CA GLY A 143 10.87 -13.69 12.32
C GLY A 143 12.08 -14.63 12.47
N GLY A 144 13.02 -14.55 11.53
CA GLY A 144 14.17 -15.43 11.49
C GLY A 144 15.25 -14.77 10.68
N GLU A 145 16.28 -14.31 11.40
CA GLU A 145 17.58 -13.89 10.91
C GLU A 145 18.07 -14.71 9.71
N ARG A 146 18.60 -14.01 8.70
CA ARG A 146 19.92 -14.29 8.13
C ARG A 146 20.56 -12.97 7.70
#